data_AF-A0A1I0UEQ9-F1
#
_entry.id   AF-A0A1I0UEQ9-F1
#
_cell.length_a   1.000
_cell.length_b   1.000
_cell.length_c   1.000
_cell.angle_alpha   90.00
_cell.angle_beta   90.00
_cell.angle_gamma   90.00
#
_symmetry.space_group_name_H-M   'P 1'
#
loop_
_entity.id
_entity.type
_entity.pdbx_description
1 polymer ?
#
loop_
_entity_poly.entity_id
_entity_poly.type
_entity_poly.pdbx_seq_one_letter_code
_entity_poly.pdbx_strand_id
1 'polypeptide(L)'
;MAGHVIVDPAALLAAAAELDAAASRLGGAMAGVNAALRPVPAGAEEVSVLAAHHFWSAAESVTAVAAACAAELHRTASALRVQAEAYRATDAGFGAALMGGGPR
;
A
#
# COMPACT_ATOMS: atom_id res chain seq x y z
N MET A 1 -4.17 32.48 3.51
CA MET A 1 -5.43 32.01 4.10
C MET A 1 -5.28 30.51 4.30
N ALA A 2 -4.86 30.07 5.48
CA ALA A 2 -4.75 28.65 5.76
C ALA A 2 -6.17 28.10 5.86
N GLY A 3 -6.62 27.35 4.85
CA GLY A 3 -7.90 26.67 4.92
C GLY A 3 -7.86 25.70 6.09
N HIS A 4 -8.81 25.79 7.00
CA HIS A 4 -8.95 24.81 8.07
C HIS A 4 -9.25 23.45 7.43
N VAL A 5 -8.25 22.58 7.40
CA VAL A 5 -8.41 21.20 6.96
C VAL A 5 -9.13 20.44 8.07
N ILE A 6 -10.38 20.08 7.83
CA ILE A 6 -11.13 19.19 8.72
C ILE A 6 -10.69 17.77 8.38
N VAL A 7 -10.07 17.09 9.33
CA VAL A 7 -9.61 15.71 9.18
C VAL A 7 -10.45 14.82 10.08
N ASP A 8 -11.07 13.80 9.49
CA ASP A 8 -11.72 12.71 10.22
C ASP A 8 -10.73 11.55 10.45
N PRO A 9 -10.32 11.27 11.69
CA PRO A 9 -9.44 10.14 12.00
C PRO A 9 -10.04 8.78 11.62
N ALA A 10 -11.36 8.63 11.64
CA ALA A 10 -12.01 7.37 11.26
C ALA A 10 -11.86 7.11 9.75
N ALA A 11 -12.02 8.14 8.92
CA ALA A 11 -11.78 8.06 7.48
C ALA A 11 -10.31 7.69 7.16
N LEU A 12 -9.34 8.22 7.92
CA LEU A 12 -7.92 7.85 7.75
C LEU A 12 -7.66 6.37 8.06
N LEU A 13 -8.29 5.83 9.11
CA LEU A 13 -8.16 4.41 9.45
C LEU A 13 -8.84 3.50 8.43
N ALA A 14 -9.99 3.91 7.89
CA ALA A 14 -10.67 3.19 6.82
C ALA A 14 -9.79 3.14 5.56
N ALA A 15 -9.23 4.28 5.13
CA ALA A 15 -8.32 4.34 4.00
C ALA A 15 -7.06 3.47 4.22
N ALA A 16 -6.51 3.44 5.44
CA ALA A 16 -5.40 2.55 5.77
C ALA A 16 -5.75 1.07 5.59
N ALA A 17 -6.96 0.66 6.01
CA ALA A 17 -7.43 -0.72 5.83
C ALA A 17 -7.64 -1.07 4.33
N GLU A 18 -8.14 -0.13 3.52
CA GLU A 18 -8.28 -0.32 2.08
C GLU A 18 -6.93 -0.51 1.37
N LEU A 19 -5.90 0.23 1.79
CA LEU A 19 -4.54 0.09 1.25
C LEU A 19 -3.94 -1.29 1.58
N ASP A 20 -4.13 -1.79 2.81
CA ASP A 20 -3.67 -3.13 3.19
C ASP A 20 -4.43 -4.24 2.44
N ALA A 21 -5.72 -4.05 2.20
CA ALA A 21 -6.51 -4.95 1.38
C ALA A 21 -6.04 -4.93 -0.09
N ALA A 22 -5.69 -3.76 -0.62
CA ALA A 22 -5.12 -3.62 -1.97
C ALA A 22 -3.76 -4.32 -2.08
N ALA A 23 -2.88 -4.17 -1.09
CA ALA A 23 -1.59 -4.86 -1.04
C ALA A 23 -1.77 -6.39 -1.01
N SER A 24 -2.72 -6.88 -0.22
CA SER A 24 -3.05 -8.31 -0.13
C SER A 24 -3.59 -8.86 -1.47
N ARG A 25 -4.47 -8.11 -2.13
CA ARG A 25 -4.98 -8.48 -3.47
C ARG A 25 -3.88 -8.51 -4.52
N LEU A 26 -2.95 -7.53 -4.49
CA LEU A 26 -1.81 -7.51 -5.40
C LEU A 26 -0.91 -8.73 -5.20
N GLY A 27 -0.59 -9.06 -3.94
CA GLY A 27 0.19 -10.26 -3.61
C GLY A 27 -0.49 -11.55 -4.06
N GLY A 28 -1.79 -11.68 -3.82
CA GLY A 28 -2.58 -12.83 -4.29
C GLY A 28 -2.62 -12.95 -5.82
N ALA A 29 -2.82 -11.84 -6.54
CA ALA A 29 -2.82 -11.82 -8.00
C ALA A 29 -1.46 -12.23 -8.58
N MET A 30 -0.35 -11.73 -8.01
CA MET A 30 1.01 -12.09 -8.44
C MET A 30 1.33 -13.56 -8.16
N ALA A 31 0.94 -14.08 -7.00
CA ALA A 31 1.09 -15.51 -6.70
C ALA A 31 0.32 -16.39 -7.71
N GLY A 32 -0.88 -15.95 -8.11
CA GLY A 32 -1.73 -16.67 -9.07
C GLY A 32 -1.16 -16.75 -10.49
N VAL A 33 -0.35 -15.77 -10.92
CA VAL A 33 0.21 -15.71 -12.29
C VAL A 33 1.69 -16.10 -12.38
N ASN A 34 2.37 -16.34 -11.25
CA ASN A 34 3.82 -16.54 -11.21
C ASN A 34 4.31 -17.65 -12.15
N ALA A 35 3.61 -18.79 -12.21
CA ALA A 35 3.97 -19.89 -13.10
C ALA A 35 3.76 -19.53 -14.59
N ALA A 36 2.70 -18.79 -14.91
CA ALA A 36 2.41 -18.37 -16.29
C ALA A 36 3.42 -17.35 -16.81
N LEU A 37 4.02 -16.55 -15.94
CA LEU A 37 5.09 -15.61 -16.29
C LEU A 37 6.44 -16.31 -16.55
N ARG A 38 6.58 -17.60 -16.19
CA ARG A 38 7.80 -18.39 -16.36
C ARG A 38 7.57 -19.59 -17.27
N PRO A 39 7.30 -19.38 -18.58
CA PRO A 39 7.02 -20.47 -19.50
C PRO A 39 8.25 -21.36 -19.71
N VAL A 40 8.03 -22.65 -19.95
CA VAL A 40 9.07 -23.58 -20.41
C VAL A 40 9.40 -23.28 -21.88
N PRO A 41 10.66 -23.40 -22.33
CA PRO A 41 11.00 -23.31 -23.74
C PRO A 41 10.13 -24.24 -24.60
N ALA A 42 9.66 -23.75 -25.75
CA ALA A 42 8.82 -24.55 -26.66
C ALA A 42 9.60 -25.68 -27.35
N GLY A 43 10.93 -25.55 -27.43
CA GLY A 43 11.86 -26.52 -27.99
C GLY A 43 13.28 -26.32 -27.49
N ALA A 44 14.20 -27.18 -27.93
CA ALA A 44 15.60 -27.17 -27.53
C ALA A 44 16.48 -26.23 -28.37
N GLU A 45 15.92 -25.65 -29.43
CA GLU A 45 16.58 -24.65 -30.26
C GLU A 45 16.83 -23.35 -29.49
N GLU A 46 17.91 -22.66 -29.87
CA GLU A 46 18.39 -21.45 -29.20
C GLU A 46 17.31 -20.36 -29.09
N VAL A 47 16.49 -20.19 -30.13
CA VAL A 47 15.45 -19.16 -30.16
C VAL A 47 14.37 -19.41 -29.10
N SER A 48 13.95 -20.68 -28.91
CA SER A 48 12.96 -21.03 -27.88
C SER A 48 13.51 -20.84 -26.48
N VAL A 49 14.76 -21.24 -26.25
CA VAL A 49 15.45 -21.04 -24.97
C VAL A 49 15.61 -19.56 -24.67
N LEU A 50 16.08 -18.77 -25.63
CA LEU A 50 16.25 -17.33 -25.50
C LEU A 50 14.92 -16.60 -25.25
N ALA A 51 13.85 -16.98 -25.95
CA ALA A 51 12.53 -16.41 -25.75
C ALA A 51 11.99 -16.68 -24.34
N ALA A 52 12.13 -17.91 -23.83
CA ALA A 52 11.74 -18.24 -22.46
C ALA A 52 12.53 -17.41 -21.42
N HIS A 53 13.86 -17.30 -21.59
CA HIS A 53 14.69 -16.47 -20.72
C HIS A 53 14.29 -14.99 -20.73
N HIS A 54 13.90 -14.45 -21.88
CA HIS A 54 13.41 -13.08 -21.97
C HIS A 54 12.15 -12.88 -21.11
N PHE A 55 11.18 -13.80 -21.20
CA PHE A 55 9.99 -13.77 -20.34
C PHE A 55 10.33 -13.92 -18.86
N TRP A 56 11.29 -14.77 -18.50
CA TRP A 56 11.71 -14.94 -17.10
C TRP A 56 12.31 -13.67 -16.53
N SER A 57 13.16 -12.97 -17.29
CA SER A 57 13.73 -11.69 -16.87
C SER A 57 12.65 -10.61 -16.70
N ALA A 58 11.69 -10.55 -17.63
CA ALA A 58 10.54 -9.66 -17.50
C ALA A 58 9.69 -10.01 -16.25
N ALA A 59 9.48 -11.30 -15.99
CA ALA A 59 8.76 -11.78 -14.81
C ALA A 59 9.44 -11.39 -13.50
N GLU A 60 10.78 -11.45 -13.44
CA GLU A 60 11.55 -11.00 -12.27
C GLU A 60 11.38 -9.51 -12.02
N SER A 61 11.44 -8.69 -13.07
CA SER A 61 11.21 -7.25 -12.97
C SER A 61 9.80 -6.94 -12.45
N VAL A 62 8.77 -7.56 -13.04
CA VAL A 62 7.38 -7.36 -12.62
C VAL A 62 7.17 -7.82 -11.18
N THR A 63 7.74 -8.96 -10.79
CA THR A 63 7.65 -9.49 -9.41
C THR A 63 8.28 -8.52 -8.41
N ALA A 64 9.46 -7.98 -8.73
CA ALA A 64 10.16 -7.01 -7.88
C ALA A 64 9.37 -5.71 -7.73
N VAL A 65 8.83 -5.18 -8.84
CA VAL A 65 8.00 -3.96 -8.82
C VAL A 65 6.72 -4.19 -8.03
N ALA A 66 6.03 -5.31 -8.23
CA ALA A 66 4.80 -5.62 -7.50
C ALA A 66 5.05 -5.75 -5.99
N ALA A 67 6.16 -6.37 -5.58
CA ALA A 67 6.57 -6.44 -4.18
C ALA A 67 6.85 -5.04 -3.60
N ALA A 68 7.55 -4.18 -4.35
CA ALA A 68 7.81 -2.81 -3.95
C ALA A 68 6.52 -1.98 -3.81
N CYS A 69 5.57 -2.15 -4.74
CA CYS A 69 4.25 -1.51 -4.65
C CYS A 69 3.47 -1.97 -3.42
N ALA A 70 3.44 -3.28 -3.12
CA ALA A 70 2.78 -3.79 -1.92
C ALA A 70 3.41 -3.22 -0.64
N ALA A 71 4.74 -3.16 -0.58
CA ALA A 71 5.45 -2.53 0.54
C ALA A 71 5.10 -1.04 0.70
N GLU A 72 4.97 -0.30 -0.41
CA GLU A 72 4.59 1.11 -0.37
C GLU A 72 3.15 1.32 0.13
N LEU A 73 2.22 0.47 -0.28
CA LEU A 73 0.83 0.50 0.21
C LEU A 73 0.79 0.30 1.73
N HIS A 74 1.55 -0.68 2.26
CA HIS A 74 1.66 -0.90 3.71
C HIS A 74 2.32 0.27 4.44
N ARG A 75 3.39 0.86 3.87
CA ARG A 75 4.01 2.06 4.45
C ARG A 75 3.05 3.23 4.52
N THR A 76 2.28 3.46 3.46
CA THR A 76 1.27 4.52 3.40
C THR A 76 0.16 4.26 4.42
N ALA A 77 -0.34 3.02 4.53
CA ALA A 77 -1.33 2.64 5.54
C ALA A 77 -0.82 2.88 6.97
N SER A 78 0.44 2.57 7.26
CA SER A 78 1.08 2.89 8.54
C SER A 78 1.14 4.39 8.79
N ALA A 79 1.53 5.19 7.80
CA ALA A 79 1.59 6.64 7.91
C ALA A 79 0.20 7.25 8.21
N LEU A 80 -0.86 6.76 7.56
CA LEU A 80 -2.24 7.21 7.83
C LEU A 80 -2.68 6.91 9.27
N ARG A 81 -2.27 5.76 9.83
CA ARG A 81 -2.56 5.41 11.24
C ARG A 81 -1.84 6.35 12.20
N VAL A 82 -0.58 6.68 11.94
CA VAL A 82 0.19 7.65 12.73
C VAL A 82 -0.48 9.03 12.69
N GLN A 83 -0.93 9.46 11.50
CA GLN A 83 -1.66 10.73 11.35
C GLN A 83 -2.99 10.71 12.10
N ALA A 84 -3.77 9.63 12.00
CA ALA A 84 -5.04 9.49 12.71
C ALA A 84 -4.88 9.63 14.23
N GLU A 85 -3.83 9.03 14.79
CA GLU A 85 -3.52 9.15 16.22
C GLU A 85 -3.09 10.58 16.59
N ALA A 86 -2.26 11.23 15.78
CA ALA A 86 -1.86 12.62 16.00
C ALA A 86 -3.06 13.57 16.01
N TYR A 87 -4.02 13.37 15.11
CA TYR A 87 -5.26 14.17 15.08
C TYR A 87 -6.15 13.91 16.30
N ARG A 88 -6.28 12.65 16.75
CA ARG A 88 -7.03 12.32 17.98
C ARG A 88 -6.43 12.96 19.23
N ALA A 89 -5.11 12.91 19.36
CA ALA A 89 -4.41 13.53 20.49
C ALA A 89 -4.59 15.06 20.50
N THR A 90 -4.55 15.66 19.30
CA THR A 90 -4.78 17.11 19.12
C THR A 90 -6.21 17.50 19.52
N ASP A 91 -7.21 16.74 19.06
CA ASP A 91 -8.63 16.98 19.38
C ASP A 91 -8.92 16.82 20.89
N ALA A 92 -8.35 15.78 21.53
CA ALA A 92 -8.46 15.59 22.97
C ALA A 92 -7.83 16.76 23.77
N GLY A 93 -6.69 17.29 23.31
CA GLY A 93 -6.04 18.47 23.90
C GLY A 93 -6.91 19.72 23.82
N PHE A 94 -7.53 19.98 22.66
CA PHE A 94 -8.47 21.08 22.50
C PHE A 94 -9.73 20.91 23.36
N GLY A 95 -10.29 19.70 23.44
CA GLY A 95 -11.43 19.39 24.29
C GLY A 95 -11.14 19.65 25.77
N ALA A 96 -9.96 19.24 26.27
CA ALA A 96 -9.52 19.50 27.64
C ALA A 96 -9.36 21.01 27.93
N ALA A 97 -8.78 21.76 26.98
CA ALA A 97 -8.63 23.21 27.10
C ALA A 97 -9.99 23.94 27.17
N LEU A 98 -10.97 23.48 26.37
CA LEU A 98 -12.32 24.03 26.39
C LEU A 98 -13.03 23.80 27.74
N MET A 99 -12.86 22.60 28.32
CA MET A 99 -13.43 22.24 29.63
C MET A 99 -12.75 22.98 30.80
N GLY A 100 -11.46 23.30 30.69
CA GLY A 100 -10.71 24.05 31.71
C GLY A 100 -10.93 25.57 31.70
N GLY A 101 -11.44 26.12 30.60
CA GLY A 101 -11.61 27.56 30.37
C GLY A 101 -13.05 28.09 30.37
N GLY A 102 -14.05 27.31 30.78
CA GLY A 102 -15.45 27.71 30.79
C GLY A 102 -15.73 28.96 31.66
N PRO A 103 -16.63 29.88 31.25
CA PRO A 103 -16.83 31.17 31.91
C PRO A 103 -17.31 30.98 33.35
N ARG A 104 -16.61 31.65 34.28
CA ARG A 104 -17.04 31.84 35.67
C ARG A 104 -17.88 33.10 35.80
#